data_AF-A0A1H3T182-F1
#
_entry.id   AF-A0A1H3T182-F1
#
_cell.length_a   1.000
_cell.length_b   1.000
_cell.length_c   1.000
_cell.angle_alpha   90.00
_cell.angle_beta   90.00
_cell.angle_gamma   90.00
#
_symmetry.space_group_name_H-M   'P 1'
#
loop_
_entity.id
_entity.type
_entity.pdbx_description
1 polymer ?
#
loop_
_entity_poly.entity_id
_entity_poly.type
_entity_poly.pdbx_seq_one_letter_code
_entity_poly.pdbx_strand_id
1 'polypeptide(L)'
;MPGEDFVIALRARISWLHGQLAPPAPIHHDLVSSAAGVSWVARLYTEVEENLPVRDFPKYAGGGLRQLRGPSIKVCLQQRNVATSAGYNWHYLAAMWPLMHAARTDWVTNRAHPKAAHDRAGHDRAGHQQIVAAGVPPYVGIGFGEAQAKIDGACMFGARVQLPPTITLGDLAQELSTLSGLINDMANVVPPEVAQ
;
A
#
# COMPACT_ATOMS: atom_id res chain seq x y z
N MET A 1 -26.02 14.26 -3.83
CA MET A 1 -25.48 15.07 -2.70
C MET A 1 -24.24 15.85 -3.16
N PRO A 2 -23.88 17.02 -2.58
CA PRO A 2 -22.62 17.68 -2.90
C PRO A 2 -21.43 16.72 -2.71
N GLY A 3 -20.60 16.53 -3.74
CA GLY A 3 -19.43 15.63 -3.72
C GLY A 3 -19.66 14.22 -4.30
N GLU A 4 -20.88 13.87 -4.70
CA GLU A 4 -21.19 12.58 -5.31
C GLU A 4 -20.54 12.41 -6.70
N ASP A 5 -20.63 13.43 -7.56
CA ASP A 5 -19.97 13.45 -8.88
C ASP A 5 -18.45 13.31 -8.77
N PHE A 6 -17.88 13.90 -7.72
CA PHE A 6 -16.46 13.80 -7.43
C PHE A 6 -16.05 12.36 -7.05
N VAL A 7 -16.86 11.67 -6.25
CA VAL A 7 -16.63 10.24 -5.91
C VAL A 7 -16.79 9.35 -7.14
N ILE A 8 -17.79 9.62 -7.98
CA ILE A 8 -17.99 8.90 -9.24
C ILE A 8 -16.78 9.11 -10.15
N ALA A 9 -16.24 10.32 -10.23
CA ALA A 9 -15.03 10.61 -11.01
C ALA A 9 -13.81 9.83 -10.49
N LEU A 10 -13.58 9.78 -9.17
CA LEU A 10 -12.49 8.97 -8.58
C LEU A 10 -12.66 7.47 -8.90
N ARG A 11 -13.89 6.95 -8.81
CA ARG A 11 -14.19 5.56 -9.19
C ARG A 11 -13.91 5.29 -10.65
N ALA A 12 -14.37 6.17 -11.54
CA ALA A 12 -14.15 6.04 -12.97
C ALA A 12 -12.65 6.05 -13.33
N ARG A 13 -11.86 6.88 -12.65
CA ARG A 13 -10.39 6.94 -12.81
C ARG A 13 -9.72 5.63 -12.42
N ILE A 14 -10.02 5.07 -11.25
CA ILE A 14 -9.44 3.80 -10.81
C ILE A 14 -9.93 2.62 -11.68
N SER A 15 -11.19 2.63 -12.11
CA SER A 15 -11.71 1.61 -13.04
C SER A 15 -11.04 1.68 -14.42
N TRP A 16 -10.82 2.89 -14.95
CA TRP A 16 -10.08 3.09 -16.19
C TRP A 16 -8.64 2.58 -16.05
N LEU A 17 -7.97 2.98 -14.96
CA LEU A 17 -6.61 2.56 -14.64
C LEU A 17 -6.50 1.04 -14.59
N HIS A 18 -7.42 0.38 -13.87
CA HIS A 18 -7.50 -1.08 -13.83
C HIS A 18 -7.62 -1.71 -15.22
N GLY A 19 -8.42 -1.12 -16.11
CA GLY A 19 -8.57 -1.58 -17.49
C GLY A 19 -7.32 -1.41 -18.38
N GLN A 20 -6.36 -0.57 -17.97
CA GLN A 20 -5.07 -0.42 -18.67
C GLN A 20 -3.98 -1.37 -18.16
N LEU A 21 -4.21 -2.06 -17.05
CA LEU A 21 -3.22 -2.96 -16.47
C LEU A 21 -3.16 -4.26 -17.28
N ALA A 22 -1.96 -4.60 -17.73
CA ALA A 22 -1.65 -5.89 -18.37
C ALA A 22 -0.35 -6.45 -17.79
N PRO A 23 -0.32 -6.76 -16.48
CA PRO A 23 0.90 -7.21 -15.84
C PRO A 23 1.32 -8.60 -16.37
N PRO A 24 2.62 -8.90 -16.46
CA PRO A 24 3.09 -10.21 -16.88
C PRO A 24 2.74 -11.28 -15.85
N ALA A 25 2.51 -12.52 -16.29
CA ALA A 25 2.38 -13.65 -15.37
C ALA A 25 3.63 -13.77 -14.47
N PRO A 26 3.48 -14.17 -13.18
CA PRO A 26 2.26 -14.62 -12.52
C PRO A 26 1.47 -13.49 -11.81
N ILE A 27 1.71 -12.22 -12.15
CA ILE A 27 1.07 -11.09 -11.46
C ILE A 27 -0.41 -11.04 -11.81
N HIS A 28 -1.27 -11.21 -10.80
CA HIS A 28 -2.71 -11.03 -10.91
C HIS A 28 -3.11 -9.63 -10.47
N HIS A 29 -4.17 -9.10 -11.07
CA HIS A 29 -4.75 -7.82 -10.67
C HIS A 29 -6.26 -7.91 -10.47
N ASP A 30 -6.78 -7.09 -9.57
CA ASP A 30 -8.21 -6.93 -9.35
C ASP A 30 -8.57 -5.49 -8.96
N LEU A 31 -9.87 -5.21 -8.96
CA LEU A 31 -10.46 -3.96 -8.51
C LEU A 31 -11.33 -4.22 -7.29
N VAL A 32 -10.95 -3.68 -6.13
CA VAL A 32 -11.68 -3.88 -4.87
C VAL A 32 -11.89 -2.58 -4.09
N SER A 33 -12.88 -2.59 -3.22
CA SER A 33 -13.01 -1.57 -2.17
C SER A 33 -11.90 -1.76 -1.14
N SER A 34 -11.20 -0.68 -0.78
CA SER A 34 -10.19 -0.73 0.29
C SER A 34 -10.82 -1.12 1.63
N ALA A 35 -10.19 -2.03 2.37
CA ALA A 35 -10.53 -2.32 3.76
C ALA A 35 -10.40 -1.09 4.70
N ALA A 36 -9.66 -0.05 4.28
CA ALA A 36 -9.57 1.23 5.00
C ALA A 36 -10.81 2.14 4.82
N GLY A 37 -11.84 1.68 4.09
CA GLY A 37 -13.22 2.17 4.19
C GLY A 37 -13.56 3.45 3.41
N VAL A 38 -12.67 4.02 2.61
CA VAL A 38 -12.96 5.28 1.89
C VAL A 38 -12.32 5.44 0.51
N SER A 39 -11.68 4.39 -0.02
CA SER A 39 -10.94 4.46 -1.27
C SER A 39 -11.16 3.22 -2.14
N TRP A 40 -11.14 3.42 -3.46
CA TRP A 40 -11.12 2.34 -4.45
C TRP A 40 -9.68 2.00 -4.75
N VAL A 41 -9.39 0.70 -4.84
CA VAL A 41 -8.02 0.21 -5.00
C VAL A 41 -7.94 -0.71 -6.20
N ALA A 42 -7.04 -0.38 -7.13
CA ALA A 42 -6.52 -1.35 -8.08
C ALA A 42 -5.35 -2.08 -7.42
N ARG A 43 -5.42 -3.41 -7.34
CA ARG A 43 -4.36 -4.23 -6.75
C ARG A 43 -3.58 -4.95 -7.83
N LEU A 44 -2.25 -4.95 -7.71
CA LEU A 44 -1.30 -5.76 -8.48
C LEU A 44 -0.29 -6.39 -7.53
N TYR A 45 -0.71 -7.17 -6.52
CA TYR A 45 0.12 -7.42 -5.31
C TYR A 45 0.66 -6.14 -4.60
N THR A 46 0.37 -4.95 -5.13
CA THR A 46 0.57 -3.58 -4.64
C THR A 46 -0.77 -2.86 -4.69
N GLU A 47 -1.07 -1.98 -3.75
CA GLU A 47 -2.35 -1.26 -3.69
C GLU A 47 -2.21 0.19 -4.18
N VAL A 48 -3.01 0.58 -5.16
CA VAL A 48 -3.13 1.98 -5.61
C VAL A 48 -4.38 2.59 -5.04
N GLU A 49 -4.25 3.67 -4.28
CA GLU A 49 -5.32 4.30 -3.54
C GLU A 49 -5.43 5.78 -3.93
N GLU A 50 -6.53 6.19 -4.58
CA GLU A 50 -6.93 7.59 -4.62
C GLU A 50 -7.76 7.88 -3.35
N ASN A 51 -7.15 8.56 -2.37
CA ASN A 51 -7.79 8.84 -1.08
C ASN A 51 -8.26 10.30 -1.02
N LEU A 52 -9.54 10.50 -1.27
CA LEU A 52 -10.26 11.67 -0.77
C LEU A 52 -11.61 11.22 -0.19
N PRO A 53 -11.72 11.07 1.13
CA PRO A 53 -12.98 10.75 1.79
C PRO A 53 -14.04 11.79 1.40
N VAL A 54 -15.29 11.38 1.16
CA VAL A 54 -16.37 12.31 0.77
C VAL A 54 -16.51 13.48 1.76
N ARG A 55 -16.29 13.21 3.05
CA ARG A 55 -16.29 14.20 4.16
C ARG A 55 -15.21 15.27 4.08
N ASP A 56 -14.19 15.00 3.27
CA ASP A 56 -13.02 15.85 3.06
C ASP A 56 -13.21 16.74 1.81
N PHE A 57 -14.28 16.54 1.05
CA PHE A 57 -14.77 17.50 0.07
C PHE A 57 -15.71 18.54 0.74
N PRO A 58 -15.58 19.85 0.46
CA PRO A 58 -14.59 20.51 -0.40
C PRO A 58 -13.31 20.93 0.34
N LYS A 59 -13.11 20.52 1.60
CA LYS A 59 -12.01 20.98 2.48
C LYS A 59 -10.61 20.88 1.85
N TYR A 60 -10.37 19.89 0.98
CA TYR A 60 -9.11 19.71 0.25
C TYR A 60 -9.20 20.01 -1.25
N ALA A 61 -10.40 20.28 -1.78
CA ALA A 61 -10.65 20.57 -3.19
C ALA A 61 -10.91 22.06 -3.47
N GLY A 62 -10.95 22.91 -2.43
CA GLY A 62 -11.09 24.36 -2.53
C GLY A 62 -9.76 25.12 -2.30
N GLY A 63 -9.77 26.44 -2.50
CA GLY A 63 -8.59 27.33 -2.37
C GLY A 63 -8.08 27.57 -0.94
N GLY A 64 -8.32 26.64 -0.01
CA GLY A 64 -7.84 26.71 1.37
C GLY A 64 -6.40 26.23 1.54
N LEU A 65 -5.88 26.30 2.78
CA LEU A 65 -4.52 25.88 3.14
C LEU A 65 -4.24 24.37 2.97
N ARG A 66 -5.28 23.55 2.76
CA ARG A 66 -5.16 22.10 2.62
C ARG A 66 -5.18 21.73 1.14
N GLN A 67 -4.04 21.26 0.62
CA GLN A 67 -3.87 20.89 -0.77
C GLN A 67 -4.40 19.48 -1.07
N LEU A 68 -4.86 19.29 -2.31
CA LEU A 68 -5.16 17.97 -2.87
C LEU A 68 -3.94 17.05 -2.76
N ARG A 69 -4.18 15.79 -2.38
CA ARG A 69 -3.17 14.73 -2.44
C ARG A 69 -3.42 13.92 -3.70
N GLY A 70 -2.34 13.55 -4.40
CA GLY A 70 -2.46 12.65 -5.54
C GLY A 70 -2.73 11.20 -5.14
N PRO A 71 -2.71 10.29 -6.11
CA PRO A 71 -2.77 8.86 -5.86
C PRO A 71 -1.62 8.39 -4.95
N SER A 72 -1.92 7.45 -4.08
CA SER A 72 -0.96 6.81 -3.20
C SER A 72 -0.75 5.37 -3.66
N ILE A 73 0.48 4.93 -3.83
CA ILE A 73 0.78 3.53 -4.18
C ILE A 73 1.48 2.86 -3.00
N LYS A 74 0.98 1.72 -2.54
CA LYS A 74 1.60 0.89 -1.51
C LYS A 74 2.20 -0.35 -2.15
N VAL A 75 3.49 -0.57 -1.95
CA VAL A 75 4.19 -1.77 -2.36
C VAL A 75 4.46 -2.59 -1.12
N CYS A 76 3.85 -3.77 -1.03
CA CYS A 76 3.79 -4.54 0.21
C CYS A 76 4.01 -6.03 0.00
N LEU A 77 4.51 -6.68 1.05
CA LEU A 77 4.40 -8.12 1.21
C LEU A 77 3.04 -8.41 1.87
N GLN A 78 2.17 -9.11 1.13
CA GLN A 78 0.93 -9.68 1.67
C GLN A 78 1.14 -11.16 2.01
N GLN A 79 0.79 -11.56 3.22
CA GLN A 79 0.69 -12.96 3.62
C GLN A 79 -0.75 -13.31 3.92
N ARG A 80 -1.21 -14.43 3.38
CA ARG A 80 -2.55 -14.98 3.58
C ARG A 80 -2.49 -16.22 4.48
N ASN A 81 -3.65 -16.65 4.96
CA ASN A 81 -3.80 -17.77 5.88
C ASN A 81 -3.09 -17.54 7.23
N VAL A 82 -3.05 -16.28 7.68
CA VAL A 82 -2.52 -15.89 8.99
C VAL A 82 -3.68 -15.62 9.95
N ALA A 83 -3.76 -16.38 11.05
CA ALA A 83 -4.83 -16.21 12.04
C ALA A 83 -4.68 -14.94 12.89
N THR A 84 -3.43 -14.50 13.09
CA THR A 84 -3.04 -13.29 13.82
C THR A 84 -1.80 -12.72 13.13
N SER A 85 -1.46 -11.47 13.44
CA SER A 85 -0.26 -10.87 12.85
C SER A 85 1.06 -11.39 13.41
N ALA A 86 1.00 -12.24 14.45
CA ALA A 86 2.14 -13.03 14.89
C ALA A 86 2.70 -13.94 13.79
N GLY A 87 1.85 -14.37 12.84
CA GLY A 87 2.25 -15.19 11.70
C GLY A 87 2.90 -14.40 10.56
N TYR A 88 2.98 -13.06 10.66
CA TYR A 88 3.61 -12.24 9.64
C TYR A 88 5.14 -12.35 9.72
N ASN A 89 5.78 -12.67 8.61
CA ASN A 89 7.23 -12.79 8.48
C ASN A 89 7.84 -11.42 8.17
N TRP A 90 8.15 -10.68 9.23
CA TRP A 90 8.82 -9.38 9.15
C TRP A 90 10.21 -9.48 8.50
N HIS A 91 10.95 -10.57 8.71
CA HIS A 91 12.25 -10.77 8.07
C HIS A 91 12.13 -10.95 6.55
N TYR A 92 11.02 -11.53 6.08
CA TYR A 92 10.75 -11.61 4.65
C TYR A 92 10.51 -10.21 4.05
N LEU A 93 9.74 -9.35 4.75
CA LEU A 93 9.62 -7.95 4.34
C LEU A 93 10.99 -7.24 4.33
N ALA A 94 11.83 -7.48 5.33
CA ALA A 94 13.18 -6.91 5.37
C ALA A 94 14.06 -7.38 4.21
N ALA A 95 13.96 -8.66 3.81
CA ALA A 95 14.68 -9.20 2.67
C ALA A 95 14.25 -8.59 1.32
N MET A 96 13.00 -8.12 1.21
CA MET A 96 12.52 -7.42 0.01
C MET A 96 12.96 -5.95 -0.05
N TRP A 97 13.28 -5.32 1.09
CA TRP A 97 13.57 -3.89 1.16
C TRP A 97 14.69 -3.43 0.20
N PRO A 98 15.82 -4.14 0.03
CA PRO A 98 16.86 -3.73 -0.92
C PRO A 98 16.35 -3.54 -2.36
N LEU A 99 15.43 -4.40 -2.82
CA LEU A 99 14.80 -4.27 -4.15
C LEU A 99 13.90 -3.03 -4.21
N MET A 100 13.07 -2.82 -3.19
CA MET A 100 12.20 -1.65 -3.09
C MET A 100 13.02 -0.34 -3.08
N HIS A 101 14.12 -0.34 -2.33
CA HIS A 101 15.01 0.81 -2.22
C HIS A 101 15.75 1.10 -3.54
N ALA A 102 16.20 0.07 -4.24
CA ALA A 102 16.86 0.22 -5.54
C ALA A 102 15.90 0.71 -6.63
N ALA A 103 14.64 0.30 -6.59
CA ALA A 103 13.65 0.68 -7.59
C ALA A 103 13.22 2.16 -7.49
N ARG A 104 13.22 2.74 -6.29
CA ARG A 104 12.69 4.10 -6.05
C ARG A 104 13.33 4.78 -4.84
N THR A 105 13.43 6.12 -4.93
CA THR A 105 13.96 6.97 -3.85
C THR A 105 12.91 7.90 -3.24
N ASP A 106 11.69 7.94 -3.78
CA ASP A 106 10.61 8.87 -3.42
C ASP A 106 9.58 8.25 -2.45
N TRP A 107 10.01 7.25 -1.67
CA TRP A 107 9.19 6.68 -0.60
C TRP A 107 8.78 7.74 0.43
N VAL A 108 7.54 7.67 0.91
CA VAL A 108 7.06 8.52 1.99
C VAL A 108 7.79 8.16 3.28
N THR A 109 8.55 9.10 3.82
CA THR A 109 9.47 8.87 4.96
C THR A 109 8.85 9.13 6.33
N ASN A 110 7.59 9.53 6.38
CA ASN A 110 6.86 9.62 7.64
C ASN A 110 6.78 8.23 8.28
N ARG A 111 7.09 8.16 9.58
CA ARG A 111 7.08 6.90 10.33
C ARG A 111 5.74 6.17 10.17
N ALA A 112 5.80 4.84 10.01
CA ALA A 112 4.59 4.03 10.01
C ALA A 112 3.88 4.19 11.38
N HIS A 113 2.64 4.68 11.35
CA HIS A 113 1.82 4.90 12.54
C HIS A 113 0.56 4.03 12.48
N PRO A 114 0.58 2.82 13.07
CA PRO A 114 -0.61 2.01 13.20
C PRO A 114 -1.67 2.76 14.01
N LYS A 115 -2.89 2.87 13.48
CA LYS A 115 -3.97 3.63 14.13
C LYS A 115 -4.60 2.85 15.29
N ALA A 116 -4.67 1.52 15.20
CA ALA A 116 -5.31 0.72 16.24
C ALA A 116 -4.38 0.46 17.42
N ALA A 117 -4.93 0.42 18.63
CA ALA A 117 -4.15 0.28 19.85
C ALA A 117 -3.41 -1.06 19.93
N HIS A 118 -4.01 -2.14 19.44
CA HIS A 118 -3.41 -3.47 19.47
C HIS A 118 -2.25 -3.60 18.46
N ASP A 119 -2.31 -2.92 17.30
CA ASP A 119 -1.18 -2.84 16.37
C ASP A 119 0.02 -2.04 16.97
N ARG A 120 -0.25 -1.15 17.94
CA ARG A 120 0.77 -0.33 18.64
C ARG A 120 1.47 -1.04 19.81
N ALA A 121 0.97 -2.18 20.25
CA ALA A 121 1.48 -2.90 21.42
C ALA A 121 1.65 -4.42 21.20
N GLY A 122 1.24 -4.94 20.04
CA GLY A 122 1.30 -6.36 19.72
C GLY A 122 2.50 -6.76 18.85
N HIS A 123 2.36 -7.92 18.22
CA HIS A 123 3.38 -8.55 17.37
C HIS A 123 3.84 -7.64 16.22
N ASP A 124 2.97 -6.78 15.71
CA ASP A 124 3.29 -5.83 14.64
C ASP A 124 4.41 -4.87 15.03
N ARG A 125 4.31 -4.28 16.22
CA ARG A 125 5.32 -3.36 16.72
C ARG A 125 6.64 -4.07 16.99
N ALA A 126 6.59 -5.26 17.59
CA ALA A 126 7.79 -6.04 17.90
C ALA A 126 8.54 -6.41 16.62
N GLY A 127 7.85 -6.96 15.62
CA GLY A 127 8.44 -7.32 14.33
C GLY A 127 8.97 -6.10 13.56
N HIS A 128 8.21 -5.00 13.53
CA HIS A 128 8.67 -3.75 12.94
C HIS A 128 9.94 -3.20 13.63
N GLN A 129 10.00 -3.23 14.97
CA GLN A 129 11.18 -2.80 15.71
C GLN A 129 12.41 -3.67 15.41
N GLN A 130 12.23 -4.97 15.22
CA GLN A 130 13.31 -5.89 14.87
C GLN A 130 13.92 -5.55 13.51
N ILE A 131 13.10 -5.35 12.47
CA ILE A 131 13.62 -5.03 11.12
C ILE A 131 14.24 -3.64 11.07
N VAL A 132 13.73 -2.68 11.86
CA VAL A 132 14.34 -1.35 11.97
C VAL A 132 15.69 -1.42 12.66
N ALA A 133 15.82 -2.23 13.72
CA ALA A 133 17.11 -2.48 14.36
C ALA A 133 18.10 -3.18 13.41
N ALA A 134 17.61 -3.96 12.45
CA ALA A 134 18.40 -4.61 11.41
C ALA A 134 18.72 -3.69 10.20
N GLY A 135 18.35 -2.41 10.24
CA GLY A 135 18.72 -1.42 9.22
C GLY A 135 17.63 -1.10 8.19
N VAL A 136 16.43 -1.66 8.31
CA VAL A 136 15.28 -1.26 7.49
C VAL A 136 14.79 0.13 7.95
N PRO A 137 14.45 1.08 7.04
CA PRO A 137 13.99 2.39 7.45
C PRO A 137 12.66 2.36 8.23
N PRO A 138 12.46 3.28 9.21
CA PRO A 138 11.29 3.28 10.11
C PRO A 138 9.95 3.67 9.45
N TYR A 139 9.96 3.98 8.16
CA TYR A 139 8.77 4.23 7.36
C TYR A 139 8.30 2.99 6.57
N VAL A 140 9.12 1.93 6.52
CA VAL A 140 8.72 0.61 6.03
C VAL A 140 7.94 -0.10 7.13
N GLY A 141 6.80 -0.71 6.82
CA GLY A 141 5.87 -1.26 7.80
C GLY A 141 4.51 -0.57 7.81
N ILE A 142 4.20 0.26 6.80
CA ILE A 142 2.84 0.77 6.61
C ILE A 142 1.95 -0.31 6.03
N GLY A 143 0.75 -0.51 6.59
CA GLY A 143 -0.16 -1.55 6.14
C GLY A 143 -1.20 -1.92 7.20
N PHE A 144 -1.64 -3.18 7.16
CA PHE A 144 -2.62 -3.76 8.08
C PHE A 144 -2.12 -5.10 8.64
N GLY A 145 -2.29 -5.29 9.94
CA GLY A 145 -1.84 -6.47 10.68
C GLY A 145 -2.98 -7.18 11.38
N GLU A 146 -2.94 -7.16 12.71
CA GLU A 146 -3.73 -8.02 13.60
C GLU A 146 -5.25 -7.89 13.38
N ALA A 147 -5.76 -6.67 13.19
CA ALA A 147 -7.19 -6.46 12.95
C ALA A 147 -7.65 -7.14 11.65
N GLN A 148 -6.87 -7.02 10.58
CA GLN A 148 -7.23 -7.56 9.27
C GLN A 148 -7.05 -9.09 9.27
N ALA A 149 -5.97 -9.61 9.87
CA ALA A 149 -5.74 -11.04 10.02
C ALA A 149 -6.95 -11.75 10.65
N LYS A 150 -7.57 -11.15 11.67
CA LYS A 150 -8.77 -11.70 12.33
C LYS A 150 -10.03 -11.65 11.46
N ILE A 151 -10.10 -10.75 10.49
CA ILE A 151 -11.28 -10.55 9.62
C ILE A 151 -11.19 -11.44 8.37
N ASP A 152 -10.04 -11.45 7.70
CA ASP A 152 -9.89 -12.08 6.37
C ASP A 152 -8.70 -13.05 6.26
N GLY A 153 -7.98 -13.29 7.36
CA GLY A 153 -6.82 -14.17 7.36
C GLY A 153 -5.60 -13.59 6.64
N ALA A 154 -5.50 -12.27 6.46
CA ALA A 154 -4.39 -11.62 5.78
C ALA A 154 -3.69 -10.51 6.58
N CYS A 155 -2.38 -10.45 6.43
CA CYS A 155 -1.54 -9.32 6.84
C CYS A 155 -0.83 -8.74 5.63
N MET A 156 -0.60 -7.43 5.63
CA MET A 156 0.12 -6.76 4.57
C MET A 156 0.88 -5.58 5.14
N PHE A 157 2.20 -5.54 4.91
CA PHE A 157 3.04 -4.41 5.29
C PHE A 157 4.06 -4.11 4.20
N GLY A 158 4.48 -2.85 4.11
CA GLY A 158 5.37 -2.39 3.06
C GLY A 158 5.72 -0.92 3.17
N ALA A 159 5.91 -0.29 2.01
CA ALA A 159 6.19 1.14 1.90
C ALA A 159 5.23 1.81 0.93
N ARG A 160 5.15 3.15 1.02
CA ARG A 160 4.19 3.95 0.27
C ARG A 160 4.89 5.03 -0.52
N VAL A 161 4.43 5.26 -1.74
CA VAL A 161 4.75 6.43 -2.57
C VAL A 161 3.50 7.31 -2.65
N GLN A 162 3.73 8.63 -2.66
CA GLN A 162 2.67 9.61 -2.85
C GLN A 162 2.93 10.36 -4.16
N LEU A 163 2.11 10.10 -5.17
CA LEU A 163 2.25 10.76 -6.47
C LEU A 163 1.71 12.20 -6.41
N PRO A 164 2.15 13.08 -7.33
CA PRO A 164 1.64 14.45 -7.42
C PRO A 164 0.13 14.48 -7.66
N PRO A 165 -0.61 15.46 -7.11
CA PRO A 165 -2.04 15.63 -7.38
C PRO A 165 -2.35 15.95 -8.85
N THR A 166 -1.34 16.37 -9.61
CA THR A 166 -1.44 16.73 -11.03
C THR A 166 -1.09 15.57 -11.96
N ILE A 167 -0.78 14.37 -11.45
CA ILE A 167 -0.42 13.23 -12.30
C ILE A 167 -1.56 12.91 -13.27
N THR A 168 -1.21 12.69 -14.54
CA THR A 168 -2.20 12.27 -15.55
C THR A 168 -2.53 10.79 -15.36
N LEU A 169 -3.66 10.35 -15.94
CA LEU A 169 -4.02 8.94 -15.92
C LEU A 169 -3.03 8.07 -16.72
N GLY A 170 -2.48 8.59 -17.82
CA GLY A 170 -1.46 7.90 -18.61
C GLY A 170 -0.16 7.71 -17.84
N ASP A 171 0.31 8.76 -17.16
CA ASP A 171 1.52 8.69 -16.34
C ASP A 171 1.31 7.74 -15.15
N LEU A 172 0.14 7.76 -14.51
CA LEU A 172 -0.20 6.83 -13.44
C LEU A 172 -0.19 5.37 -13.94
N ALA A 173 -0.73 5.08 -15.13
CA ALA A 173 -0.66 3.75 -15.71
C ALA A 173 0.78 3.31 -15.99
N GLN A 174 1.62 4.23 -16.49
CA GLN A 174 3.04 3.98 -16.73
C GLN A 174 3.82 3.73 -15.42
N GLU A 175 3.51 4.45 -14.35
CA GLU A 175 4.08 4.21 -13.00
C GLU A 175 3.77 2.78 -12.52
N LEU A 176 2.53 2.30 -12.72
CA LEU A 176 2.14 0.93 -12.33
C LEU A 176 2.76 -0.15 -13.22
N SER A 177 2.89 0.13 -14.52
CA SER A 177 3.62 -0.75 -15.43
C SER A 177 5.08 -0.90 -14.99
N THR A 178 5.73 0.21 -14.63
CA THR A 178 7.12 0.21 -14.12
C THR A 178 7.24 -0.58 -12.81
N LEU A 179 6.27 -0.44 -11.90
CA LEU A 179 6.23 -1.19 -10.66
C LEU A 179 6.01 -2.69 -10.84
N SER A 180 5.46 -3.14 -11.97
CA SER A 180 5.28 -4.56 -12.27
C SER A 180 6.62 -5.32 -12.32
N GLY A 181 7.70 -4.65 -12.76
CA GLY A 181 9.06 -5.20 -12.70
C GLY A 181 9.52 -5.43 -11.26
N LEU A 182 9.37 -4.43 -10.40
CA LEU A 182 9.67 -4.55 -8.96
C LEU A 182 8.85 -5.66 -8.30
N ILE A 183 7.55 -5.75 -8.60
CA ILE A 183 6.67 -6.80 -8.06
C ILE A 183 7.18 -8.18 -8.48
N ASN A 184 7.56 -8.33 -9.74
CA ASN A 184 8.11 -9.59 -10.26
C ASN A 184 9.43 -9.94 -9.56
N ASP A 185 10.32 -8.98 -9.35
CA ASP A 185 11.58 -9.21 -8.63
C ASP A 185 11.31 -9.61 -7.17
N MET A 186 10.38 -8.92 -6.50
CA MET A 186 9.95 -9.25 -5.14
C MET A 186 9.32 -10.64 -5.03
N ALA A 187 8.56 -11.06 -6.04
CA ALA A 187 7.94 -12.40 -6.08
C ALA A 187 8.97 -13.54 -6.18
N ASN A 188 10.19 -13.24 -6.63
CA ASN A 188 11.29 -14.19 -6.72
C ASN A 188 12.18 -14.19 -5.47
N VAL A 189 11.92 -13.33 -4.49
CA VAL A 189 12.66 -13.36 -3.21
C VAL A 189 12.27 -14.60 -2.43
N VAL A 190 13.25 -15.41 -2.07
CA VAL A 190 13.02 -16.58 -1.21
C VAL A 190 12.86 -16.09 0.24
N PRO A 191 11.79 -16.48 0.96
CA PRO A 191 11.65 -16.14 2.37
C PRO A 191 12.87 -16.65 3.17
N PRO A 192 13.50 -15.81 4.01
CA PRO A 192 14.56 -16.28 4.88
C PRO A 192 14.00 -17.38 5.81
N GLU A 193 14.78 -18.43 6.03
CA GLU A 193 14.44 -19.45 7.02
C GLU A 193 14.25 -18.77 8.37
N VAL A 194 13.10 -19.00 9.00
CA VAL A 194 12.86 -18.51 10.35
C VAL A 194 13.72 -19.38 11.26
N ALA A 195 14.81 -18.82 11.78
CA ALA A 195 15.56 -19.46 12.85
C ALA A 195 14.58 -19.77 13.99
N GLN A 196 14.40 -21.06 14.28
CA GLN A 196 13.55 -21.55 15.37
C GLN A 196 14.09 -21.13 16.73
#